data_AF-A0A524QTE4-F1
#
_entry.id   AF-A0A524QTE4-F1
#
_cell.length_a   1.000
_cell.length_b   1.000
_cell.length_c   1.000
_cell.angle_alpha   90.00
_cell.angle_beta   90.00
_cell.angle_gamma   90.00
#
_symmetry.space_group_name_H-M   'P 1'
#
loop_
_entity.id
_entity.type
_entity.pdbx_description
1 polymer ?
#
loop_
_entity_poly.entity_id
_entity_poly.type
_entity_poly.pdbx_seq_one_letter_code
_entity_poly.pdbx_strand_id
1 'polypeptide(L)' 'MKLSIIIPTYNEDKTIMEIMSRVLEAPLGDGVQREVIVVDDGSVDSTNELMKTFEGSREVFY' A
#
# COMPACT_ATOMS: atom_id res chain seq x y z
N MET A 1 -18.65 -7.41 -0.19
CA MET A 1 -18.06 -6.80 1.03
C MET A 1 -16.74 -6.15 0.66
N LYS A 2 -16.27 -5.12 1.38
CA LYS A 2 -14.99 -4.46 1.07
C LYS A 2 -14.07 -4.51 2.28
N LEU A 3 -12.84 -4.98 2.10
CA LEU A 3 -11.78 -4.98 3.10
C LEU A 3 -10.84 -3.80 2.83
N SER A 4 -10.79 -2.86 3.78
CA SER A 4 -9.85 -1.74 3.73
C SER A 4 -8.59 -2.10 4.53
N ILE A 5 -7.43 -2.05 3.88
CA ILE A 5 -6.12 -2.37 4.42
C ILE A 5 -5.34 -1.07 4.53
N ILE A 6 -5.03 -0.67 5.75
CA ILE A 6 -4.28 0.56 6.04
C ILE A 6 -2.83 0.18 6.30
N ILE A 7 -1.91 0.79 5.55
CA ILE A 7 -0.47 0.54 5.64
C ILE A 7 0.22 1.86 5.99
N PRO A 8 0.54 2.10 7.27
CA PRO A 8 1.41 3.21 7.65
C PRO A 8 2.84 2.91 7.22
N THR A 9 3.54 3.88 6.64
CA THR A 9 4.93 3.74 6.18
C THR A 9 5.81 4.84 6.74
N TYR A 10 7.06 4.52 7.07
CA TYR A 10 8.11 5.49 7.37
C TYR A 10 9.48 4.87 7.06
N ASN A 11 10.14 5.39 6.03
CA ASN A 11 11.41 4.89 5.52
C ASN A 11 11.43 3.36 5.22
N GLU A 12 10.45 2.91 4.41
CA GLU A 12 10.25 1.51 4.02
C GLU A 12 10.72 1.25 2.57
N ASP A 13 11.67 2.02 2.02
CA ASP A 13 12.12 1.90 0.63
C ASP A 13 12.61 0.48 0.25
N LYS A 14 13.17 -0.26 1.22
CA LYS A 14 13.68 -1.63 1.03
C LYS A 14 12.61 -2.72 1.00
N THR A 15 11.41 -2.42 1.49
CA THR A 15 10.41 -3.44 1.87
C THR A 15 9.03 -3.13 1.30
N ILE A 16 8.73 -1.86 1.00
CA ILE A 16 7.40 -1.42 0.59
C ILE A 16 6.90 -2.13 -0.68
N MET A 17 7.78 -2.38 -1.65
CA MET A 17 7.40 -3.09 -2.88
C MET A 17 6.96 -4.54 -2.62
N GLU A 18 7.67 -5.24 -1.72
CA GLU A 18 7.35 -6.61 -1.32
C GLU A 18 6.06 -6.67 -0.52
N ILE A 19 5.87 -5.73 0.42
CA ILE A 19 4.63 -5.60 1.20
C ILE A 19 3.44 -5.39 0.27
N MET A 20 3.54 -4.46 -0.68
CA MET A 20 2.49 -4.16 -1.64
C MET A 20 2.14 -5.37 -2.52
N SER A 21 3.14 -6.08 -3.07
CA SER A 21 2.90 -7.32 -3.84
C SER A 21 2.15 -8.35 -3.00
N ARG A 22 2.61 -8.64 -1.77
CA ARG A 22 1.97 -9.61 -0.88
C ARG A 22 0.53 -9.23 -0.53
N VAL A 23 0.26 -7.95 -0.27
CA VAL A 23 -1.09 -7.44 0.04
C VAL A 23 -2.02 -7.57 -1.16
N LEU A 24 -1.54 -7.27 -2.37
CA LEU A 24 -2.32 -7.34 -3.60
C LEU A 24 -2.57 -8.79 -4.06
N GLU A 25 -1.68 -9.70 -3.75
CA GLU A 25 -1.79 -11.13 -4.09
C GLU A 25 -2.60 -11.94 -3.06
N ALA A 26 -2.76 -11.45 -1.83
CA ALA A 26 -3.43 -12.18 -0.75
C ALA A 26 -4.89 -12.56 -1.11
N PRO A 27 -5.28 -13.85 -1.05
CA PRO A 27 -6.63 -14.27 -1.38
C PRO A 27 -7.63 -13.76 -0.32
N LEU A 28 -8.70 -13.10 -0.78
CA LEU A 28 -9.75 -12.55 0.11
C LEU A 28 -11.05 -13.37 0.11
N GLY A 29 -11.15 -14.38 -0.76
CA GLY A 29 -12.37 -15.14 -0.98
C GLY A 29 -13.37 -14.43 -1.92
N ASP A 30 -14.38 -15.17 -2.35
CA ASP A 30 -15.35 -14.68 -3.33
C ASP A 30 -16.20 -13.53 -2.78
N GLY A 31 -16.42 -12.51 -3.62
CA GLY A 31 -17.27 -11.35 -3.28
C GLY A 31 -16.67 -10.35 -2.28
N VAL A 32 -15.40 -10.50 -1.90
CA VAL A 32 -14.64 -9.53 -1.11
C VAL A 32 -13.76 -8.68 -2.04
N GLN A 33 -13.98 -7.36 -2.01
CA GLN A 33 -13.16 -6.39 -2.72
C GLN A 33 -12.07 -5.83 -1.81
N ARG A 34 -10.90 -5.51 -2.36
CA ARG A 34 -9.80 -4.88 -1.65
C ARG A 34 -9.81 -3.37 -1.82
N GLU A 35 -9.46 -2.65 -0.78
CA GLU A 35 -8.97 -1.28 -0.83
C GLU A 35 -7.68 -1.21 -0.01
N VAL A 36 -6.66 -0.61 -0.58
CA VAL A 36 -5.37 -0.39 0.10
C VAL A 36 -5.19 1.11 0.22
N ILE A 37 -4.94 1.56 1.45
CA ILE A 37 -4.69 2.96 1.80
C ILE A 37 -3.30 2.98 2.43
N VAL A 38 -2.35 3.59 1.73
CA VAL A 38 -1.00 3.80 2.24
C VAL A 38 -0.92 5.21 2.79
N VAL A 39 -0.40 5.36 4.00
CA VAL A 39 -0.23 6.66 4.69
C VAL A 39 1.24 6.78 5.08
N ASP A 40 1.91 7.79 4.56
CA ASP A 40 3.33 8.00 4.80
C ASP A 40 3.56 8.98 5.95
N ASP A 41 4.32 8.60 6.98
CA ASP A 41 4.60 9.43 8.17
C ASP A 41 5.84 10.33 7.94
N GLY A 42 5.91 10.96 6.77
CA GLY A 42 6.99 11.89 6.41
C GLY A 42 8.32 11.21 6.10
N SER A 43 8.31 10.14 5.30
CA SER A 43 9.53 9.47 4.84
C SER A 43 10.48 10.43 4.12
N VAL A 44 11.77 10.27 4.39
CA VAL A 44 12.86 11.07 3.77
C VAL A 44 13.72 10.24 2.82
N ASP A 45 13.36 8.97 2.62
CA ASP A 45 13.94 8.06 1.65
C ASP A 45 13.07 7.94 0.39
N SER A 46 13.35 6.93 -0.44
CA SER A 46 12.62 6.70 -1.70
C SER A 46 11.26 6.01 -1.52
N THR A 47 10.72 5.84 -0.31
CA THR A 47 9.42 5.18 -0.07
C THR A 47 8.31 5.79 -0.94
N ASN A 48 8.17 7.12 -0.89
CA ASN A 48 7.16 7.85 -1.67
C ASN A 48 7.39 7.77 -3.19
N GLU A 49 8.64 7.69 -3.63
CA GLU A 49 8.98 7.56 -5.05
C GLU A 49 8.61 6.18 -5.58
N LEU A 50 8.90 5.14 -4.81
CA LEU A 50 8.56 3.76 -5.13
C LEU A 50 7.03 3.57 -5.19
N MET A 51 6.29 4.19 -4.28
CA MET A 51 4.83 4.08 -4.25
C MET A 51 4.15 4.67 -5.50
N LYS A 52 4.71 5.72 -6.12
CA LYS A 52 4.18 6.29 -7.38
C LYS A 52 4.16 5.30 -8.54
N THR A 53 4.90 4.20 -8.45
CA THR A 53 4.91 3.15 -9.49
C THR A 53 3.67 2.24 -9.42
N PHE A 54 2.89 2.29 -8.35
CA PHE A 54 1.66 1.51 -8.18
C PHE A 54 0.42 2.27 -8.68
N GLU A 55 0.12 2.17 -9.97
CA GLU A 55 -1.15 2.67 -10.51
C GLU A 55 -2.34 1.81 -10.02
N GLY A 56 -3.25 2.38 -9.22
CA GLY A 56 -4.52 1.74 -8.82
C GLY A 56 -4.81 1.70 -7.32
N SER A 57 -3.87 2.12 -6.48
CA SER A 57 -4.10 2.31 -5.04
C SER A 57 -4.73 3.68 -4.82
N ARG A 58 -5.83 3.76 -4.07
CA ARG A 58 -6.37 5.07 -3.68
C ARG A 58 -5.49 5.59 -2.55
N GLU A 59 -4.48 6.35 -2.94
CA GLU A 59 -3.50 6.97 -2.03
C GLU A 59 -4.18 8.11 -1.26
N VAL A 60 -4.05 8.09 0.06
CA VAL A 60 -4.47 9.21 0.91
C VAL A 60 -3.24 9.69 1.66
N PHE A 61 -2.61 10.73 1.11
CA PHE A 61 -1.46 11.38 1.71
C PHE A 61 -1.91 12.32 2.84
N TYR A 62 -1.31 12.14 4.01
CA TYR A 62 -1.02 13.21 4.97
C TYR A 62 0.46 13.15 5.28
#